data_AF-A0A815S6S3-F1
#
_entry.id   AF-A0A815S6S3-F1
#
_cell.length_a   1.000
_cell.length_b   1.000
_cell.length_c   1.000
_cell.angle_alpha   90.00
_cell.angle_beta   90.00
_cell.angle_gamma   90.00
#
_symmetry.space_group_name_H-M   'P 1'
#
loop_
_entity.id
_entity.type
_entity.pdbx_description
1 polymer ?
#
loop_
_entity_poly.entity_id
_entity_poly.type
_entity_poly.pdbx_seq_one_letter_code
_entity_poly.pdbx_strand_id
1 'polypeptide(L)'
;MIFHGLLRNHPELKPLWIFAAKLETESEIRSNPQVRYHAAKIMHTLNEIILNIEDMAKRKRLLVALGRIHFNYEVQPCYFEFASVAMDSVLTSLLGKSYRNRIGDP
;
A
#
# COMPACT_ATOMS: atom_id res chain seq x y z
N MET A 1 6.41 6.21 -7.33
CA MET A 1 6.25 5.71 -5.93
C MET A 1 4.87 5.09 -5.73
N ILE A 2 4.66 4.20 -4.75
CA ILE A 2 3.42 3.42 -4.57
C ILE A 2 2.17 4.33 -4.56
N PHE A 3 2.14 5.36 -3.70
CA PHE A 3 0.97 6.26 -3.63
C PHE A 3 0.75 7.13 -4.86
N HIS A 4 1.81 7.50 -5.58
CA HIS A 4 1.63 8.24 -6.82
C HIS A 4 0.90 7.37 -7.85
N GLY A 5 1.31 6.10 -8.01
CA GLY A 5 0.62 5.17 -8.90
C GLY A 5 -0.82 4.89 -8.46
N LEU A 6 -1.02 4.65 -7.17
CA LEU A 6 -2.34 4.39 -6.58
C LEU A 6 -3.31 5.58 -6.81
N LEU A 7 -2.94 6.79 -6.38
CA LEU A 7 -3.83 7.96 -6.46
C LEU A 7 -4.02 8.47 -7.89
N ARG A 8 -3.07 8.21 -8.79
CA ARG A 8 -3.18 8.54 -10.22
C ARG A 8 -4.13 7.58 -10.94
N ASN A 9 -4.02 6.28 -10.66
CA ASN A 9 -4.83 5.25 -11.34
C ASN A 9 -6.22 5.11 -10.71
N HIS A 10 -6.36 5.48 -9.43
CA HIS A 10 -7.60 5.39 -8.65
C HIS A 10 -7.93 6.73 -7.98
N PRO A 11 -8.27 7.78 -8.77
CA PRO A 11 -8.61 9.10 -8.22
C PRO A 11 -9.84 9.07 -7.30
N GLU A 12 -10.72 8.06 -7.43
CA GLU A 12 -11.84 7.81 -6.53
C GLU A 12 -11.43 7.57 -5.08
N LEU A 13 -10.16 7.23 -4.83
CA LEU A 13 -9.63 7.05 -3.47
C LEU A 13 -9.23 8.38 -2.81
N LYS A 14 -9.01 9.45 -3.59
CA LYS A 14 -8.56 10.74 -3.06
C LYS A 14 -9.40 11.28 -1.89
N PRO A 15 -10.74 11.14 -1.86
CA PRO A 15 -11.55 11.57 -0.72
C PRO A 15 -11.24 10.85 0.61
N LEU A 16 -10.87 9.57 0.56
CA LEU A 16 -10.45 8.81 1.75
C LEU A 16 -9.10 9.28 2.29
N TRP A 17 -8.33 9.96 1.44
CA TRP A 17 -7.02 10.50 1.72
C TRP A 17 -7.13 12.01 1.92
N ILE A 18 -7.81 12.45 2.99
CA ILE A 18 -8.05 13.88 3.27
C ILE A 18 -6.78 14.76 3.19
N PHE A 19 -5.62 14.18 3.49
CA PHE A 19 -4.31 14.83 3.43
C PHE A 19 -3.63 14.82 2.05
N ALA A 20 -4.15 14.04 1.11
CA ALA A 20 -3.67 13.91 -0.26
C ALA A 20 -4.71 14.28 -1.33
N ALA A 21 -5.95 14.63 -0.93
CA ALA A 21 -7.08 14.83 -1.83
C ALA A 21 -6.85 15.91 -2.91
N LYS A 22 -5.98 16.89 -2.63
CA LYS A 22 -5.65 18.01 -3.53
C LYS A 22 -4.26 17.91 -4.15
N LEU A 23 -3.54 16.81 -3.93
CA LEU A 23 -2.20 16.62 -4.51
C LEU A 23 -2.36 16.05 -5.91
N GLU A 24 -1.74 16.69 -6.90
CA GLU A 24 -1.91 16.33 -8.31
C GLU A 24 -0.61 15.80 -8.93
N THR A 25 0.53 16.32 -8.50
CA THR A 25 1.83 15.95 -9.05
C THR A 25 2.54 14.90 -8.20
N GLU A 26 3.42 14.10 -8.81
CA GLU A 26 4.27 13.17 -8.06
C GLU A 26 5.12 13.88 -7.00
N SER A 27 5.59 15.10 -7.29
CA SER A 27 6.40 15.89 -6.37
C SER A 27 5.63 16.27 -5.11
N GLU A 28 4.38 16.73 -5.26
CA GLU A 28 3.48 17.06 -4.15
C GLU A 28 3.17 15.82 -3.30
N ILE A 29 2.83 14.70 -3.94
CA ILE A 29 2.55 13.43 -3.25
C ILE A 29 3.79 12.94 -2.48
N ARG A 30 4.98 13.04 -3.07
CA ARG A 30 6.25 12.59 -2.47
C ARG A 30 6.72 13.46 -1.31
N SER A 31 6.46 14.77 -1.38
CA SER A 31 6.87 15.74 -0.36
C SER A 31 5.88 15.84 0.79
N ASN A 32 4.62 15.42 0.60
CA ASN A 32 3.60 15.49 1.64
C ASN A 32 3.96 14.62 2.87
N PRO A 33 4.03 15.21 4.08
CA PRO A 33 4.48 14.50 5.28
C PRO A 33 3.51 13.39 5.71
N GLN A 34 2.20 13.57 5.50
CA GLN A 34 1.20 12.57 5.88
C GLN A 34 1.21 11.37 4.91
N VAL A 35 1.42 11.60 3.61
CA VAL A 35 1.67 10.53 2.63
C VAL A 35 2.92 9.74 3.01
N ARG A 36 4.02 10.42 3.35
CA ARG A 36 5.27 9.76 3.78
C ARG A 36 5.07 8.96 5.06
N TYR A 37 4.35 9.51 6.03
CA TYR A 37 4.02 8.82 7.28
C TYR A 37 3.21 7.55 7.00
N HIS A 38 2.15 7.65 6.20
CA HIS A 38 1.33 6.50 5.85
C HIS A 38 2.13 5.45 5.06
N ALA A 39 3.01 5.88 4.15
CA ALA A 39 3.91 4.98 3.44
C ALA A 39 4.83 4.21 4.37
N ALA A 40 5.43 4.88 5.35
CA ALA A 40 6.26 4.21 6.36
C ALA A 40 5.45 3.19 7.17
N LYS A 41 4.20 3.51 7.53
CA LYS A 41 3.31 2.59 8.25
C LYS A 41 2.95 1.35 7.44
N ILE A 42 2.71 1.47 6.13
CA ILE A 42 2.52 0.31 5.25
C ILE A 42 3.78 -0.56 5.26
N MET A 43 4.95 0.02 4.99
CA MET A 43 6.20 -0.74 4.91
C MET A 43 6.53 -1.44 6.24
N HIS A 44 6.32 -0.77 7.37
CA HIS A 44 6.49 -1.38 8.69
C HIS A 44 5.51 -2.54 8.92
N THR A 45 4.24 -2.40 8.53
CA THR A 45 3.25 -3.47 8.67
C THR A 45 3.60 -4.68 7.82
N LEU A 46 4.04 -4.46 6.58
CA LEU A 46 4.53 -5.53 5.70
C LEU A 46 5.77 -6.22 6.29
N ASN A 47 6.72 -5.46 6.82
CA ASN A 47 7.88 -6.01 7.51
C ASN A 47 7.46 -6.91 8.69
N GLU A 48 6.55 -6.47 9.55
CA GLU A 48 6.05 -7.28 10.66
C GLU A 48 5.36 -8.56 10.18
N ILE A 49 4.60 -8.51 9.08
CA ILE A 49 3.98 -9.71 8.50
C ILE A 49 5.03 -10.69 7.97
N ILE A 50 6.04 -10.18 7.25
CA ILE A 50 7.11 -10.99 6.64
C ILE A 50 8.01 -11.62 7.70
N LEU A 51 8.41 -10.86 8.73
CA LEU A 51 9.23 -11.38 9.84
C LEU A 51 8.54 -12.50 10.62
N ASN A 52 7.21 -12.57 10.57
CA ASN A 52 6.40 -13.56 11.26
C ASN A 52 5.68 -14.48 10.27
N ILE A 53 6.28 -14.76 9.11
CA ILE A 53 5.65 -15.53 8.03
C ILE A 53 5.20 -16.94 8.48
N GLU A 54 5.92 -17.56 9.41
CA GLU A 54 5.58 -18.88 9.96
C GLU A 54 4.58 -18.81 11.14
N ASP A 55 4.41 -17.64 11.78
CA ASP A 55 3.47 -17.47 12.91
C ASP A 55 2.10 -16.99 12.41
N MET A 56 1.28 -17.96 12.01
CA MET A 56 -0.11 -17.75 11.57
C MET A 56 -0.94 -16.92 12.56
N ALA A 57 -0.80 -17.18 13.86
CA ALA A 57 -1.61 -16.51 14.88
C ALA A 57 -1.25 -15.03 14.99
N LYS A 58 0.05 -14.70 14.97
CA LYS A 58 0.52 -13.32 15.00
C LYS A 58 0.15 -12.57 13.72
N ARG A 59 0.32 -13.18 12.54
CA ARG A 59 -0.12 -12.56 11.27
C ARG A 59 -1.61 -12.26 11.27
N LYS A 60 -2.44 -13.21 11.72
CA LYS A 60 -3.89 -13.00 11.84
C LYS A 60 -4.21 -11.81 12.75
N ARG A 61 -3.57 -11.70 13.92
CA ARG A 61 -3.77 -10.55 14.83
C ARG A 61 -3.37 -9.23 14.18
N LEU A 62 -2.23 -9.17 13.50
CA LEU A 62 -1.76 -7.97 12.80
C LEU A 62 -2.73 -7.54 11.68
N LEU A 63 -3.14 -8.48 10.83
CA LEU A 63 -4.07 -8.20 9.73
C LEU A 63 -5.47 -7.81 10.21
N VAL A 64 -5.98 -8.43 11.29
CA VAL A 64 -7.25 -8.02 11.91
C VAL A 64 -7.16 -6.61 12.49
N ALA A 65 -6.06 -6.27 13.17
CA ALA A 65 -5.84 -4.92 13.68
C ALA A 65 -5.78 -3.89 12.54
N LEU A 66 -5.06 -4.20 11.46
CA LEU A 66 -5.00 -3.38 10.26
C LEU A 66 -6.39 -3.16 9.65
N GLY A 67 -7.15 -4.23 9.47
CA GLY A 67 -8.50 -4.18 8.90
C GLY A 67 -9.46 -3.35 9.75
N ARG A 68 -9.40 -3.45 11.08
CA ARG A 68 -10.21 -2.61 12.00
C ARG A 68 -9.93 -1.12 11.83
N ILE A 69 -8.66 -0.74 11.70
CA ILE A 69 -8.28 0.66 11.47
C ILE A 69 -8.84 1.16 10.14
N HIS A 70 -8.70 0.38 9.07
CA HIS A 70 -9.17 0.76 7.74
C HIS A 70 -10.70 0.80 7.64
N PHE A 71 -11.39 -0.09 8.36
CA PHE A 71 -12.84 -0.07 8.49
C PHE A 71 -13.34 1.26 9.09
N ASN A 72 -12.65 1.80 10.10
CA ASN A 72 -12.99 3.09 10.70
C ASN A 72 -12.80 4.28 9.74
N TYR A 73 -12.02 4.10 8.68
CA TYR A 73 -11.83 5.09 7.61
C TYR A 73 -12.72 4.81 6.39
N GLU A 74 -13.71 3.91 6.52
CA GLU A 74 -14.63 3.53 5.44
C GLU A 74 -13.93 3.00 4.18
N VAL A 75 -12.72 2.47 4.35
CA VAL A 75 -11.96 1.86 3.25
C VAL A 75 -12.62 0.52 2.90
N GLN A 76 -13.05 0.39 1.65
CA GLN A 76 -13.64 -0.85 1.16
C GLN A 76 -12.56 -1.93 0.95
N PRO A 77 -12.88 -3.22 1.19
CA PRO A 77 -11.92 -4.31 0.99
C PRO A 77 -11.29 -4.36 -0.41
N CYS A 78 -12.04 -4.00 -1.46
CA CYS A 78 -11.52 -3.96 -2.84
C CYS A 78 -10.36 -2.95 -3.03
N TYR A 79 -10.26 -1.91 -2.20
CA TYR A 79 -9.17 -0.93 -2.32
C TYR A 79 -7.80 -1.48 -1.89
N PHE A 80 -7.77 -2.59 -1.14
CA PHE A 80 -6.51 -3.29 -0.84
C PHE A 80 -5.90 -3.94 -2.09
N GLU A 81 -6.73 -4.32 -3.07
CA GLU A 81 -6.26 -4.84 -4.36
C GLU A 81 -5.60 -3.75 -5.21
N PHE A 82 -6.13 -2.53 -5.18
CA PHE A 82 -5.50 -1.40 -5.86
C PHE A 82 -4.12 -1.08 -5.25
N ALA A 83 -4.01 -1.18 -3.92
CA ALA A 83 -2.74 -1.01 -3.24
C ALA A 83 -1.74 -2.14 -3.57
N SER A 84 -2.19 -3.39 -3.71
CA SER A 84 -1.32 -4.51 -4.09
C SER A 84 -0.81 -4.37 -5.53
N VAL A 85 -1.66 -3.99 -6.48
CA VAL A 85 -1.28 -3.70 -7.87
C VAL A 85 -0.26 -2.56 -7.94
N ALA A 86 -0.48 -1.48 -7.18
CA ALA A 86 0.47 -0.37 -7.13
C ALA A 86 1.83 -0.78 -6.53
N MET A 87 1.83 -1.65 -5.51
CA MET A 87 3.05 -2.22 -4.93
C MET A 87 3.78 -3.09 -5.95
N ASP A 88 3.06 -4.02 -6.60
CA ASP A 88 3.61 -4.93 -7.59
C ASP A 88 4.25 -4.19 -8.77
N SER A 89 3.59 -3.13 -9.25
CA SER A 89 4.12 -2.24 -10.28
C SER A 89 5.46 -1.61 -9.86
N VAL A 90 5.55 -1.12 -8.62
CA VAL A 90 6.79 -0.54 -8.10
C VAL A 90 7.89 -1.60 -7.95
N LEU A 91 7.58 -2.78 -7.40
CA LEU A 91 8.54 -3.87 -7.24
C LEU A 91 9.05 -4.36 -8.58
N THR A 92 8.17 -4.54 -9.56
CA THR A 92 8.50 -4.87 -10.94
C THR A 92 9.44 -3.82 -11.54
N SER A 93 9.15 -2.53 -11.36
CA SER A 93 9.99 -1.46 -11.89
C SER A 93 11.37 -1.40 -11.23
N LEU A 94 11.49 -1.71 -9.94
CA LEU A 94 12.74 -1.61 -9.19
C LEU A 94 13.63 -2.84 -9.34
N LEU A 95 13.02 -4.03 -9.35
CA LEU A 95 13.73 -5.32 -9.34
C LEU A 95 13.82 -5.94 -10.74
N GLY A 96 13.03 -5.45 -11.70
CA GLY A 96 13.06 -5.87 -13.10
C GLY A 96 12.79 -7.37 -13.28
N LYS A 97 13.54 -8.00 -14.18
CA LYS A 97 13.39 -9.43 -14.54
C LYS A 97 13.54 -10.38 -13.33
N SER A 98 14.26 -9.98 -12.28
CA SER A 98 14.49 -10.84 -11.10
C SER A 98 13.25 -11.09 -10.26
N TYR A 99 12.28 -10.16 -10.29
CA TYR A 99 11.01 -10.25 -9.58
C TYR A 99 9.99 -11.11 -10.35
N ARG A 100 9.80 -10.82 -11.65
CA ARG A 100 8.86 -11.54 -12.53
C ARG A 100 9.20 -13.01 -12.74
N ASN A 101 10.49 -13.37 -12.75
CA ASN A 101 10.90 -14.75 -13.01
C ASN A 101 10.80 -15.68 -11.78
N ARG A 102 10.44 -15.16 -10.60
CA ARG A 102 10.42 -15.92 -9.32
C ARG A 102 9.06 -16.02 -8.66
N ILE A 103 8.17 -15.07 -8.93
CA ILE A 103 6.78 -15.14 -8.52
C ILE A 103 6.07 -15.52 -9.82
N GLY A 104 5.65 -16.79 -9.94
CA GLY A 104 5.02 -17.28 -11.18
C GLY A 104 3.97 -16.30 -11.65
N ASP A 105 4.02 -15.93 -12.94
CA ASP A 105 2.92 -15.21 -13.58
C ASP A 105 1.61 -15.99 -13.29
N PRO A 106 0.48 -15.30 -13.07
CA PRO A 106 -0.81 -15.95 -12.86
C PRO A 106 -1.15 -16.96 -13.97
#